data_AF-A0A372QYC3-F1
#
_entry.id   AF-A0A372QYC3-F1
#
_cell.length_a   1.000
_cell.length_b   1.000
_cell.length_c   1.000
_cell.angle_alpha   90.00
_cell.angle_beta   90.00
_cell.angle_gamma   90.00
#
_symmetry.space_group_name_H-M   'P 1'
#
loop_
_entity.id
_entity.type
_entity.pdbx_description
1 polymer ?
#
loop_
_entity_poly.entity_id
_entity_poly.type
_entity_poly.pdbx_seq_one_letter_code
_entity_poly.pdbx_strand_id
1 'polypeptide(L)'
;YEKAAGWALFHGKTERAIAALNNSKDERLKLVSTALAGYAVSNHDTPSQANSLWSKMCRNLSLEMSDPYLRAMFSYIASGNWLDVLQEKELSLQDRIGIALRFLDDEELNDFLHNTTAKVILDGDIDGVILTGLTSEGVSLFENYINNSCDVQTASLALSFCVPKKFKDTRVMKWIESYRTLLDQWEMFHIRAKFDITRGK
;
A
#
# COMPACT_ATOMS: atom_id res chain seq x y z
N TYR A 1 10.66 -14.73 -2.22
CA TYR A 1 11.54 -14.30 -3.31
C TYR A 1 10.83 -13.33 -4.26
N GLU A 2 9.57 -13.59 -4.55
CA GLU A 2 8.58 -12.78 -5.26
C GLU A 2 8.60 -11.31 -4.86
N LYS A 3 8.37 -11.00 -3.57
CA LYS A 3 8.43 -9.63 -3.06
C LYS A 3 9.77 -8.94 -3.31
N ALA A 4 10.88 -9.64 -3.11
CA ALA A 4 12.21 -9.09 -3.36
C ALA A 4 12.45 -8.79 -4.85
N ALA A 5 11.94 -9.66 -5.73
CA ALA A 5 11.99 -9.46 -7.17
C ALA A 5 11.10 -8.31 -7.63
N GLY A 6 9.88 -8.22 -7.11
CA GLY A 6 8.96 -7.11 -7.34
C GLY A 6 9.60 -5.78 -6.94
N TRP A 7 10.13 -5.69 -5.71
CA TRP A 7 10.87 -4.51 -5.25
C TRP A 7 12.06 -4.16 -6.15
N ALA A 8 12.86 -5.15 -6.56
CA ALA A 8 13.97 -4.90 -7.48
C ALA A 8 13.48 -4.32 -8.82
N LEU A 9 12.40 -4.87 -9.38
CA LEU A 9 11.79 -4.36 -10.62
C LEU A 9 11.24 -2.94 -10.43
N PHE A 10 10.50 -2.68 -9.36
CA PHE A 10 9.93 -1.36 -9.03
C PHE A 10 11.00 -0.30 -8.80
N HIS A 11 12.26 -0.68 -8.56
CA HIS A 11 13.38 0.25 -8.47
C HIS A 11 14.20 0.35 -9.76
N GLY A 12 13.74 -0.25 -10.86
CA GLY A 12 14.44 -0.30 -12.15
C GLY A 12 15.65 -1.23 -12.18
N LYS A 13 15.77 -2.15 -11.22
CA LYS A 13 16.89 -3.08 -11.08
C LYS A 13 16.50 -4.47 -11.60
N THR A 14 16.18 -4.56 -12.89
CA THR A 14 15.67 -5.80 -13.53
C THR A 14 16.62 -6.98 -13.37
N GLU A 15 17.94 -6.78 -13.48
CA GLU A 15 18.93 -7.84 -13.25
C GLU A 15 18.84 -8.43 -11.84
N ARG A 16 18.63 -7.57 -10.83
CA ARG A 16 18.45 -8.03 -9.44
C ARG A 16 17.13 -8.75 -9.24
N ALA A 17 16.08 -8.36 -9.98
CA ALA A 17 14.80 -9.06 -9.95
C ALA A 17 14.94 -10.49 -10.52
N ILE A 18 15.62 -10.63 -11.67
CA ILE A 18 15.96 -11.93 -12.28
C ILE A 18 16.80 -12.76 -11.30
N ALA A 19 17.88 -12.20 -10.76
CA ALA A 19 18.73 -12.91 -9.82
C ALA A 19 17.97 -13.37 -8.55
N ALA A 20 17.07 -12.54 -8.02
CA ALA A 20 16.25 -12.89 -6.85
C ALA A 20 15.33 -14.08 -7.14
N LEU A 21 14.68 -14.10 -8.31
CA LEU A 21 13.82 -15.21 -8.72
C LEU A 21 14.61 -16.49 -9.03
N ASN A 22 15.74 -16.38 -9.72
CA ASN A 22 16.58 -17.52 -10.09
C ASN A 22 17.21 -18.21 -8.88
N ASN A 23 17.51 -17.45 -7.83
CA ASN A 23 18.05 -17.98 -6.56
C ASN A 23 16.99 -18.68 -5.69
N SER A 24 15.71 -18.65 -6.10
CA SER A 24 14.67 -19.41 -5.43
C SER A 24 14.90 -20.92 -5.56
N LYS A 25 14.45 -21.69 -4.56
CA LYS A 25 14.40 -23.16 -4.65
C LYS A 25 13.18 -23.64 -5.46
N ASP A 26 12.18 -22.78 -5.65
CA ASP A 26 10.98 -23.10 -6.42
C ASP A 26 11.27 -23.00 -7.92
N GLU A 27 11.07 -24.10 -8.64
CA GLU A 27 11.23 -24.17 -10.09
C GLU A 27 10.28 -23.21 -10.83
N ARG A 28 9.09 -22.95 -10.28
CA ARG A 28 8.14 -21.99 -10.87
C ARG A 28 8.73 -20.59 -10.91
N LEU A 29 9.38 -20.17 -9.82
CA LEU A 29 10.02 -18.86 -9.75
C LEU A 29 11.23 -18.74 -10.67
N LYS A 30 11.96 -19.83 -10.91
CA LYS A 30 13.01 -19.86 -11.95
C LYS A 30 12.44 -19.71 -13.35
N LEU A 31 11.29 -20.32 -13.65
CA LEU A 31 10.60 -20.10 -14.93
C LEU A 31 10.16 -18.65 -15.09
N VAL A 32 9.62 -18.03 -14.04
CA VAL A 32 9.29 -16.60 -14.02
C VAL A 32 10.54 -15.74 -14.22
N SER A 33 11.68 -16.12 -13.63
CA SER A 33 12.97 -15.47 -13.87
C SER A 33 13.37 -15.50 -15.34
N THR A 34 13.20 -16.65 -16.00
CA THR A 34 13.51 -16.81 -17.42
C THR A 34 12.57 -15.95 -18.28
N ALA A 35 11.28 -15.89 -17.93
CA ALA A 35 10.33 -15.02 -18.62
C ALA A 35 10.73 -13.54 -18.48
N LEU A 36 11.05 -13.10 -17.26
CA LEU A 36 11.52 -11.73 -17.00
C LEU A 36 12.82 -11.40 -17.75
N ALA A 37 13.76 -12.35 -17.83
CA ALA A 37 14.99 -12.18 -18.60
C ALA A 37 14.71 -12.04 -20.11
N GLY A 38 13.77 -12.81 -20.65
CA GLY A 38 13.33 -12.69 -22.04
C GLY A 38 12.79 -11.29 -22.35
N TYR A 39 11.97 -10.73 -21.45
CA TYR A 39 11.48 -9.36 -21.57
C TYR A 39 12.59 -8.30 -21.53
N ALA A 40 13.54 -8.44 -20.60
CA ALA A 40 14.65 -7.51 -20.45
C ALA A 40 15.50 -7.41 -21.73
N VAL A 41 15.65 -8.53 -22.45
CA VAL A 41 16.37 -8.60 -23.73
C VAL A 41 15.51 -8.08 -24.89
N SER A 42 14.20 -8.36 -24.92
CA SER A 42 13.32 -7.94 -26.02
C SER A 42 13.06 -6.44 -26.07
N ASN A 43 13.18 -5.74 -24.95
CA ASN A 43 12.96 -4.29 -24.88
C ASN A 43 14.06 -3.45 -25.56
N HIS A 44 15.16 -4.07 -26.01
CA HIS A 44 16.28 -3.31 -26.56
C HIS A 44 16.15 -2.94 -28.05
N ASP A 45 15.30 -3.60 -28.85
CA ASP A 45 15.19 -3.29 -30.29
C ASP A 45 13.78 -3.54 -30.86
N THR A 46 13.06 -2.45 -31.14
CA THR A 46 11.86 -2.32 -32.00
C THR A 46 10.51 -2.95 -31.55
N PRO A 47 9.37 -2.24 -31.73
CA PRO A 47 8.04 -2.78 -31.47
C PRO A 47 7.64 -3.76 -32.58
N SER A 48 8.10 -5.01 -32.46
CA SER A 48 7.77 -6.09 -33.38
C SER A 48 6.47 -6.81 -32.97
N GLN A 49 5.86 -7.57 -33.89
CA GLN A 49 4.68 -8.40 -33.61
C GLN A 49 4.89 -9.39 -32.44
N ALA A 50 6.15 -9.73 -32.13
CA ALA A 50 6.54 -10.52 -30.96
C ALA A 50 6.13 -9.85 -29.64
N ASN A 51 6.12 -8.52 -29.59
CA ASN A 51 5.69 -7.75 -28.42
C ASN A 51 4.18 -7.98 -28.12
N SER A 52 3.37 -8.22 -29.15
CA SER A 52 1.92 -8.47 -29.00
C SER A 52 1.58 -9.87 -28.49
N LEU A 53 2.33 -10.91 -28.91
CA LEU A 53 2.16 -12.27 -28.42
C LEU A 53 2.72 -12.42 -27.00
N TRP A 54 3.88 -11.80 -26.75
CA TRP A 54 4.49 -11.74 -25.44
C TRP A 54 3.59 -11.03 -24.42
N SER A 55 3.03 -9.88 -24.80
CA SER A 55 2.04 -9.14 -24.00
C SER A 55 0.82 -9.99 -23.64
N LYS A 56 0.23 -10.70 -24.62
CA LYS A 56 -0.90 -11.60 -24.38
C LYS A 56 -0.55 -12.75 -23.41
N MET A 57 0.63 -13.35 -23.58
CA MET A 57 1.10 -14.43 -22.71
C MET A 57 1.33 -13.94 -21.28
N CYS A 58 1.99 -12.79 -21.11
CA CYS A 58 2.23 -12.20 -19.79
C CYS A 58 0.94 -11.79 -19.10
N ARG A 59 -0.06 -11.28 -19.83
CA ARG A 59 -1.37 -10.97 -19.28
C ARG A 59 -2.10 -12.21 -18.78
N ASN A 60 -2.05 -13.32 -19.52
CA ASN A 60 -2.65 -14.58 -19.04
C ASN A 60 -1.91 -15.12 -17.82
N LEU A 61 -0.56 -15.11 -17.83
CA LEU A 61 0.25 -15.52 -16.68
C LEU A 61 -0.06 -14.65 -15.45
N SER A 62 -0.22 -13.34 -15.62
CA SER A 62 -0.61 -12.43 -14.54
C SER A 62 -1.95 -12.81 -13.90
N LEU A 63 -2.90 -13.37 -14.64
CA LEU A 63 -4.18 -13.81 -14.08
C LEU A 63 -4.07 -15.14 -13.32
N GLU A 64 -3.09 -15.96 -13.67
CA GLU A 64 -2.85 -17.27 -13.05
C GLU A 64 -1.95 -17.21 -11.80
N MET A 65 -1.22 -16.10 -11.59
CA MET A 65 -0.34 -15.96 -10.43
C MET A 65 -1.11 -15.62 -9.15
N SER A 66 -0.83 -16.38 -8.09
CA SER A 66 -1.39 -16.12 -6.76
C SER A 66 -0.71 -14.96 -6.03
N ASP A 67 0.58 -14.74 -6.26
CA ASP A 67 1.35 -13.70 -5.57
C ASP A 67 1.15 -12.31 -6.22
N PRO A 68 0.79 -11.27 -5.44
CA PRO A 68 0.49 -9.95 -5.97
C PRO A 68 1.71 -9.25 -6.59
N TYR A 69 2.93 -9.51 -6.09
CA TYR A 69 4.14 -8.94 -6.68
C TYR A 69 4.41 -9.54 -8.06
N LEU A 70 4.23 -10.86 -8.22
CA LEU A 70 4.36 -11.49 -9.54
C LEU A 70 3.28 -11.02 -10.51
N ARG A 71 2.02 -10.89 -10.07
CA ARG A 71 0.96 -10.31 -10.90
C ARG A 71 1.30 -8.91 -11.36
N ALA A 72 1.70 -8.04 -10.43
CA ALA A 72 2.15 -6.69 -10.72
C ALA A 72 3.31 -6.65 -11.73
N MET A 73 4.31 -7.51 -11.57
CA MET A 73 5.43 -7.63 -12.51
C MET A 73 4.97 -8.03 -13.91
N PHE A 74 4.12 -9.05 -14.03
CA PHE A 74 3.62 -9.51 -15.33
C PHE A 74 2.63 -8.55 -15.98
N SER A 75 1.82 -7.87 -15.19
CA SER A 75 0.95 -6.78 -15.65
C SER A 75 1.79 -5.68 -16.29
N TYR A 76 2.86 -5.24 -15.61
CA TYR A 76 3.81 -4.26 -16.16
C TYR A 76 4.49 -4.74 -17.44
N ILE A 77 4.97 -5.99 -17.47
CA ILE A 77 5.62 -6.56 -18.66
C ILE A 77 4.64 -6.62 -19.84
N ALA A 78 3.36 -6.89 -19.57
CA ALA A 78 2.35 -7.01 -20.59
C ALA A 78 1.94 -5.67 -21.20
N SER A 79 1.81 -4.61 -20.40
CA SER A 79 1.31 -3.32 -20.87
C SER A 79 2.38 -2.24 -21.05
N GLY A 80 3.51 -2.37 -20.36
CA GLY A 80 4.51 -1.31 -20.22
C GLY A 80 4.04 -0.12 -19.40
N ASN A 81 2.85 -0.20 -18.77
CA ASN A 81 2.22 0.92 -18.07
C ASN A 81 2.20 0.68 -16.55
N TRP A 82 2.74 1.63 -15.79
CA TRP A 82 2.75 1.59 -14.33
C TRP A 82 1.36 1.75 -13.71
N LEU A 83 0.41 2.40 -14.38
CA LEU A 83 -0.97 2.53 -13.90
C LEU A 83 -1.63 1.15 -13.70
N ASP A 84 -1.33 0.17 -14.56
CA ASP A 84 -1.87 -1.19 -14.43
C ASP A 84 -1.29 -1.92 -13.21
N VAL A 85 -0.05 -1.58 -12.82
CA VAL A 85 0.58 -2.08 -11.59
C VAL A 85 -0.09 -1.48 -10.36
N LEU A 86 -0.40 -0.18 -10.41
CA LEU A 86 -1.03 0.55 -9.31
C LEU A 86 -2.47 0.12 -9.05
N GLN A 87 -3.12 -0.58 -9.99
CA GLN A 87 -4.46 -1.15 -9.83
C GLN A 87 -4.47 -2.45 -9.00
N GLU A 88 -3.32 -3.09 -8.80
CA GLU A 88 -3.21 -4.33 -8.01
C GLU A 88 -3.42 -4.03 -6.52
N LYS A 89 -4.66 -4.24 -6.04
CA LYS A 89 -5.08 -3.87 -4.68
C LYS A 89 -4.43 -4.72 -3.58
N GLU A 90 -3.95 -5.92 -3.92
CA GLU A 90 -3.25 -6.79 -2.98
C GLU A 90 -1.79 -6.36 -2.76
N LEU A 91 -1.25 -5.44 -3.58
CA LEU A 91 -0.01 -4.75 -3.24
C LEU A 91 -0.25 -3.78 -2.09
N SER A 92 0.73 -3.70 -1.20
CA SER A 92 0.67 -2.75 -0.09
C SER A 92 0.52 -1.31 -0.61
N LEU A 93 -0.25 -0.49 0.11
CA LEU A 93 -0.42 0.91 -0.23
C LEU A 93 0.93 1.64 -0.33
N GLN A 94 1.88 1.30 0.56
CA GLN A 94 3.22 1.87 0.57
C GLN A 94 4.00 1.56 -0.71
N ASP A 95 3.95 0.30 -1.18
CA ASP A 95 4.61 -0.08 -2.43
C ASP A 95 3.97 0.65 -3.63
N ARG A 96 2.64 0.73 -3.67
CA ARG A 96 1.90 1.45 -4.72
C ARG A 96 2.24 2.93 -4.75
N ILE A 97 2.27 3.60 -3.59
CA ILE A 97 2.70 5.00 -3.50
C ILE A 97 4.16 5.15 -3.94
N GLY A 98 5.05 4.26 -3.52
CA GLY A 98 6.46 4.29 -3.92
C GLY A 98 6.67 4.15 -5.43
N ILE A 99 5.90 3.28 -6.09
CA ILE A 99 5.88 3.12 -7.54
C ILE A 99 5.33 4.39 -8.20
N ALA A 100 4.21 4.91 -7.70
CA ALA A 100 3.56 6.10 -8.26
C ALA A 100 4.51 7.30 -8.24
N LEU A 101 5.14 7.58 -7.09
CA LEU A 101 6.11 8.66 -6.92
C LEU A 101 7.36 8.53 -7.81
N ARG A 102 7.67 7.33 -8.29
CA ARG A 102 8.88 7.07 -9.08
C ARG A 102 8.65 7.15 -10.58
N PHE A 103 7.46 6.78 -11.05
CA PHE A 103 7.23 6.52 -12.46
C PHE A 103 6.07 7.27 -13.09
N LEU A 104 5.13 7.81 -12.31
CA LEU A 104 4.06 8.63 -12.86
C LEU A 104 4.56 10.06 -13.10
N ASP A 105 3.97 10.73 -14.08
CA ASP A 105 4.12 12.18 -14.23
C ASP A 105 3.29 12.96 -13.19
N ASP A 106 3.46 14.28 -13.15
CA ASP A 106 2.83 15.12 -12.13
C ASP A 106 1.28 15.10 -12.18
N GLU A 107 0.70 14.98 -13.38
CA GLU A 107 -0.77 14.97 -13.56
C GLU A 107 -1.34 13.63 -13.11
N GLU A 108 -0.75 12.53 -13.61
CA GLU A 108 -1.11 11.16 -13.23
C GLU A 108 -0.91 10.91 -11.73
N LEU A 109 0.17 11.42 -11.15
CA LEU A 109 0.48 11.30 -9.74
C LEU A 109 -0.53 12.04 -8.88
N ASN A 110 -0.88 13.28 -9.25
CA ASN A 110 -1.84 14.07 -8.52
C ASN A 110 -3.21 13.38 -8.49
N ASP A 111 -3.68 12.89 -9.65
CA ASP A 111 -4.92 12.14 -9.76
C ASP A 111 -4.89 10.84 -8.96
N PHE A 112 -3.79 10.09 -9.03
CA PHE A 112 -3.60 8.86 -8.27
C PHE A 112 -3.67 9.11 -6.76
N LEU A 113 -2.94 10.11 -6.26
CA LEU A 113 -2.90 10.43 -4.82
C LEU A 113 -4.27 10.94 -4.35
N HIS A 114 -4.95 11.79 -5.11
CA HIS A 114 -6.27 12.29 -4.75
C HIS A 114 -7.30 11.16 -4.66
N ASN A 115 -7.40 10.34 -5.71
CA ASN A 115 -8.34 9.22 -5.78
C ASN A 115 -8.04 8.16 -4.70
N THR A 116 -6.76 7.85 -4.48
CA THR A 116 -6.35 6.88 -3.46
C THR A 116 -6.65 7.40 -2.06
N THR A 117 -6.40 8.69 -1.78
CA THR A 117 -6.70 9.32 -0.49
C THR A 117 -8.20 9.28 -0.19
N ALA A 118 -9.03 9.68 -1.15
CA ALA A 118 -10.49 9.61 -1.01
C ALA A 118 -10.97 8.18 -0.73
N LYS A 119 -10.38 7.19 -1.42
CA LYS A 119 -10.72 5.77 -1.24
C LYS A 119 -10.33 5.23 0.13
N VAL A 120 -9.09 5.46 0.60
CA VAL A 120 -8.66 4.96 1.92
C VAL A 120 -9.43 5.60 3.07
N ILE A 121 -9.82 6.88 2.91
CA ILE A 121 -10.72 7.54 3.86
C ILE A 121 -12.07 6.83 3.87
N LEU A 122 -12.68 6.61 2.70
CA LEU A 122 -14.00 5.97 2.58
C LEU A 122 -14.00 4.55 3.15
N ASP A 123 -12.99 3.75 2.81
CA ASP A 123 -12.87 2.36 3.23
C ASP A 123 -12.48 2.24 4.73
N GLY A 124 -12.02 3.34 5.36
CA GLY A 124 -11.51 3.34 6.73
C GLY A 124 -10.19 2.56 6.85
N ASP A 125 -9.35 2.59 5.81
CA ASP A 125 -8.07 1.88 5.78
C ASP A 125 -6.98 2.69 6.48
N ILE A 126 -6.51 2.19 7.63
CA ILE A 126 -5.50 2.86 8.46
C ILE A 126 -4.12 2.99 7.81
N ASP A 127 -3.81 2.18 6.78
CA ASP A 127 -2.58 2.39 6.01
C ASP A 127 -2.60 3.76 5.30
N GLY A 128 -3.80 4.30 5.03
CA GLY A 128 -4.03 5.63 4.47
C GLY A 128 -3.55 6.80 5.34
N VAL A 129 -3.09 6.55 6.57
CA VAL A 129 -2.44 7.57 7.41
C VAL A 129 -1.18 8.12 6.74
N ILE A 130 -0.51 7.35 5.87
CA ILE A 130 0.64 7.87 5.09
C ILE A 130 0.26 9.01 4.14
N LEU A 131 -1.00 9.04 3.67
CA LEU A 131 -1.52 10.06 2.74
C LEU A 131 -2.17 11.22 3.49
N THR A 132 -3.01 10.90 4.48
CA THR A 132 -3.82 11.88 5.21
C THR A 132 -3.07 12.54 6.38
N GLY A 133 -2.05 11.86 6.89
CA GLY A 133 -1.43 12.18 8.17
C GLY A 133 -2.42 12.14 9.34
N LEU A 134 -1.98 12.56 10.53
CA LEU A 134 -2.86 12.78 11.68
C LEU A 134 -3.49 14.18 11.63
N THR A 135 -4.13 14.50 10.50
CA THR A 135 -4.79 15.79 10.21
C THR A 135 -6.32 15.66 10.29
N SER A 136 -7.06 16.69 9.89
CA SER A 136 -8.53 16.62 9.81
C SER A 136 -9.03 15.53 8.84
N GLU A 137 -8.29 15.27 7.74
CA GLU A 137 -8.61 14.17 6.83
C GLU A 137 -8.32 12.82 7.47
N GLY A 138 -7.22 12.73 8.22
CA GLY A 138 -6.89 11.55 9.02
C GLY A 138 -7.96 11.25 10.07
N VAL A 139 -8.56 12.27 10.70
CA VAL A 139 -9.71 12.07 11.59
C VAL A 139 -10.88 11.44 10.84
N SER A 140 -11.20 11.90 9.62
CA SER A 140 -12.29 11.31 8.82
C SER A 140 -11.99 9.87 8.41
N LEU A 141 -10.73 9.53 8.13
CA LEU A 141 -10.29 8.15 7.92
C LEU A 141 -10.51 7.30 9.18
N PHE A 142 -10.08 7.78 10.35
CA PHE A 142 -10.29 7.07 11.61
C PHE A 142 -11.77 6.95 12.00
N GLU A 143 -12.61 7.91 11.60
CA GLU A 143 -14.06 7.81 11.81
C GLU A 143 -14.65 6.61 11.06
N ASN A 144 -14.33 6.45 9.77
CA ASN A 144 -14.77 5.29 8.99
C ASN A 144 -14.14 3.98 9.50
N TYR A 145 -12.87 4.01 9.91
CA TYR A 145 -12.24 2.86 10.55
C TYR A 145 -12.98 2.40 11.82
N ILE A 146 -13.33 3.33 12.72
CA ILE A 146 -14.09 3.02 13.94
C ILE A 146 -15.48 2.49 13.57
N ASN A 147 -16.15 3.09 12.59
CA ASN A 147 -17.48 2.63 12.16
C ASN A 147 -17.44 1.19 11.62
N ASN A 148 -16.33 0.79 10.99
CA ASN A 148 -16.17 -0.55 10.41
C ASN A 148 -15.66 -1.59 11.43
N SER A 149 -14.80 -1.20 12.37
CA SER A 149 -14.09 -2.13 13.27
C SER A 149 -14.53 -2.07 14.74
N CYS A 150 -15.22 -1.00 15.14
CA CYS A 150 -15.45 -0.62 16.54
C CYS A 150 -14.17 -0.42 17.38
N ASP A 151 -12.98 -0.35 16.77
CA ASP A 151 -11.72 -0.12 17.47
C ASP A 151 -11.49 1.37 17.75
N VAL A 152 -12.12 1.83 18.84
CA VAL A 152 -11.93 3.19 19.36
C VAL A 152 -10.56 3.39 20.02
N GLN A 153 -9.88 2.31 20.43
CA GLN A 153 -8.59 2.38 21.09
C GLN A 153 -7.52 2.86 20.12
N THR A 154 -7.40 2.23 18.95
CA THR A 154 -6.39 2.58 17.93
C THR A 154 -6.51 4.05 17.53
N ALA A 155 -7.73 4.52 17.23
CA ALA A 155 -7.98 5.91 16.90
C ALA A 155 -7.65 6.88 18.05
N SER A 156 -8.03 6.53 19.28
CA SER A 156 -7.76 7.38 20.46
C SER A 156 -6.27 7.50 20.76
N LEU A 157 -5.51 6.41 20.61
CA LEU A 157 -4.06 6.41 20.80
C LEU A 157 -3.35 7.21 19.70
N ALA A 158 -3.67 6.95 18.43
CA ALA A 158 -3.06 7.63 17.29
C ALA A 158 -3.32 9.14 17.31
N LEU A 159 -4.58 9.55 17.45
CA LEU A 159 -4.94 10.97 17.38
C LEU A 159 -4.60 11.75 18.65
N SER A 160 -4.23 11.10 19.75
CA SER A 160 -3.77 11.80 20.96
C SER A 160 -2.42 12.51 20.80
N PHE A 161 -1.64 12.17 19.78
CA PHE A 161 -0.42 12.91 19.44
C PHE A 161 -0.73 14.32 18.91
N CYS A 162 -1.84 14.50 18.20
CA CYS A 162 -2.19 15.76 17.54
C CYS A 162 -3.40 16.48 18.14
N VAL A 163 -4.38 15.78 18.69
CA VAL A 163 -5.58 16.39 19.29
C VAL A 163 -5.50 16.30 20.82
N PRO A 164 -5.64 17.40 21.57
CA PRO A 164 -6.05 18.73 21.14
C PRO A 164 -4.86 19.68 20.86
N LYS A 165 -3.62 19.18 20.87
CA LYS A 165 -2.38 19.99 20.92
C LYS A 165 -2.13 20.80 19.64
N LYS A 166 -2.37 20.19 18.49
CA LYS A 166 -2.15 20.76 17.15
C LYS A 166 -3.44 21.34 16.59
N PHE A 167 -4.56 20.65 16.80
CA PHE A 167 -5.90 21.11 16.43
C PHE A 167 -6.95 20.46 17.34
N LYS A 168 -8.16 21.00 17.33
CA LYS A 168 -9.29 20.49 18.11
C LYS A 168 -10.29 19.82 17.17
N ASP A 169 -10.75 18.63 17.55
CA ASP A 169 -11.83 17.93 16.87
C ASP A 169 -12.72 17.26 17.92
N THR A 170 -14.03 17.51 17.84
CA THR A 170 -14.99 17.04 18.83
C THR A 170 -15.26 15.54 18.72
N ARG A 171 -15.11 14.93 17.53
CA ARG A 171 -15.24 13.49 17.32
C ARG A 171 -14.16 12.76 18.10
N VAL A 172 -12.92 13.22 17.95
CA VAL A 172 -11.76 12.65 18.64
C VAL A 172 -11.91 12.71 20.16
N MET A 173 -12.38 13.86 20.69
CA MET A 173 -12.63 13.99 22.14
C MET A 173 -13.67 12.98 22.65
N LYS A 174 -14.72 12.68 21.86
CA LYS A 174 -15.70 11.65 22.20
C LYS A 174 -15.08 10.25 22.20
N TRP A 175 -14.29 9.92 21.16
CA TRP A 175 -13.62 8.63 21.06
C TRP A 175 -12.70 8.36 22.25
N ILE A 176 -11.97 9.37 22.69
CA ILE A 176 -11.10 9.28 23.86
C ILE A 176 -11.88 9.01 25.13
N GLU A 177 -13.03 9.66 25.30
CA GLU A 177 -13.87 9.41 26.48
C GLU A 177 -14.50 8.02 26.44
N SER A 178 -14.89 7.54 25.26
CA SER A 178 -15.31 6.15 25.06
C SER A 178 -14.18 5.17 25.41
N TYR A 179 -12.94 5.44 24.99
CA TYR A 179 -11.80 4.60 25.32
C TYR A 179 -11.48 4.60 26.83
N ARG A 180 -11.56 5.77 27.48
CA ARG A 180 -11.43 5.87 28.95
C ARG A 180 -12.49 5.06 29.68
N THR A 181 -13.74 5.17 29.25
CA THR A 181 -14.86 4.40 29.81
C THR A 181 -14.61 2.91 29.68
N LEU A 182 -14.10 2.46 28.52
CA LEU A 182 -13.74 1.06 28.29
C LEU A 182 -12.64 0.59 29.25
N LEU A 183 -11.58 1.39 29.43
CA LEU A 183 -10.49 1.07 30.36
C LEU A 183 -10.98 1.01 31.82
N ASP A 184 -11.90 1.89 32.21
CA ASP A 184 -12.48 1.87 33.56
C ASP A 184 -13.32 0.62 33.80
N GLN A 185 -14.16 0.23 32.82
CA GLN A 185 -14.97 -0.98 32.90
C GLN A 185 -14.12 -2.25 32.98
N TRP A 186 -12.93 -2.23 32.38
CA TRP A 186 -11.96 -3.32 32.46
C TRP A 186 -11.02 -3.22 33.66
N GLU A 187 -11.24 -2.25 34.56
CA GLU A 187 -10.40 -1.98 35.73
C GLU A 187 -8.92 -1.71 35.38
N MET A 188 -8.65 -1.27 34.15
CA MET A 188 -7.32 -0.96 33.63
C MET A 188 -6.86 0.46 34.03
N PHE A 189 -7.04 0.81 35.30
CA PHE A 189 -6.82 2.17 35.82
C PHE A 189 -5.38 2.67 35.60
N HIS A 190 -4.39 1.79 35.74
CA HIS A 190 -2.98 2.14 35.50
C HIS A 190 -2.71 2.52 34.03
N ILE A 191 -3.34 1.82 33.08
CA ILE A 191 -3.19 2.12 31.65
C ILE A 191 -3.90 3.43 31.32
N ARG A 192 -5.10 3.66 31.86
CA ARG A 192 -5.81 4.93 31.73
C ARG A 192 -4.98 6.10 32.27
N ALA A 193 -4.44 5.99 33.48
CA ALA A 193 -3.62 7.03 34.08
C ALA A 193 -2.39 7.34 33.21
N LYS A 194 -1.71 6.31 32.70
CA LYS A 194 -0.55 6.48 31.80
C LYS A 194 -0.95 7.18 30.49
N PHE A 195 -2.07 6.78 29.90
CA PHE A 195 -2.61 7.39 28.68
C PHE A 195 -2.92 8.88 28.91
N ASP A 196 -3.61 9.22 29.98
CA ASP A 196 -3.99 10.61 30.31
C ASP A 196 -2.76 11.49 30.58
N ILE A 197 -1.77 10.98 31.32
CA ILE A 197 -0.49 11.70 31.55
C ILE A 197 0.24 11.95 30.23
N THR A 198 0.32 10.94 29.36
CA THR A 198 1.04 11.04 28.07
C THR A 198 0.36 12.05 27.14
N ARG A 199 -0.98 12.07 27.16
CA ARG A 199 -1.80 13.02 26.39
C ARG A 199 -1.70 14.46 26.94
N GLY A 200 -1.62 14.62 28.26
CA GLY A 200 -1.60 15.91 28.95
C GLY A 200 -0.26 16.66 28.88
N LYS A 201 0.85 15.97 28.63
CA LYS A 201 2.18 16.57 28.36
C LYS A 201 2.25 17.13 26.95
#